data_AF-X0THI2-F1
#
_entry.id   AF-X0THI2-F1
#
_cell.length_a   1.000
_cell.length_b   1.000
_cell.length_c   1.000
_cell.angle_alpha   90.00
_cell.angle_beta   90.00
_cell.angle_gamma   90.00
#
_symmetry.space_group_name_H-M   'P 1'
#
loop_
_entity.id
_entity.type
_entity.pdbx_description
1 polymer ?
#
loop_
_entity_poly.entity_id
_entity_poly.type
_entity_poly.pdbx_seq_one_letter_code
_entity_poly.pdbx_strand_id
1 'polypeptide(L)'
;GDALVKYSLFYDNPDYDYYESDTPPGYDFGSVADSNGNFNKDPLFVGGPLGGFYLRQQPVQPLPQSPAVDTGSADANDPNIGLDTYTTRIDSANDVNLVDRGYHYFDVCDVDKFQLTASVIGGHGTVAPNTPWFDHNAVTDTYTYYAGMVVTLISEPDSGWRIKAWSGTDDDSSTVTTNSVVMNYHRDVTVEFEQPRTLIVAVGGGEEGFYVNITDALHDAEDGDIIVVYPGVYYGPQVQVNKDVEFRSQNPDDPSWVAQTIIDSNGHAGPVFAFDS
;
A
#
# COMPACT_ATOMS: atom_id res chain seq x y z
N GLY A 1 4.54 10.12 -33.15
CA GLY A 1 3.27 9.56 -33.63
C GLY A 1 2.66 8.92 -32.41
N ASP A 2 1.70 9.60 -31.81
CA ASP A 2 1.15 9.24 -30.52
C ASP A 2 0.21 8.05 -30.66
N ALA A 3 0.64 6.89 -30.17
CA ALA A 3 -0.24 5.77 -29.93
C ALA A 3 0.00 5.29 -28.49
N LEU A 4 -1.04 5.46 -27.68
CA LEU A 4 -1.09 5.14 -26.27
C LEU A 4 -1.70 3.74 -26.15
N VAL A 5 -0.87 2.71 -26.14
CA VAL A 5 -1.32 1.31 -25.96
C VAL A 5 -1.86 1.19 -24.53
N LYS A 6 -3.18 1.01 -24.39
CA LYS A 6 -3.82 0.83 -23.07
C LYS A 6 -3.89 -0.63 -22.64
N TYR A 7 -3.88 -1.57 -23.58
CA TYR A 7 -4.02 -3.00 -23.32
C TYR A 7 -3.20 -3.80 -24.35
N SER A 8 -2.31 -4.68 -23.90
CA SER A 8 -1.62 -5.65 -24.76
C SER A 8 -1.41 -6.98 -24.04
N LEU A 9 -1.61 -8.08 -24.75
CA LEU A 9 -1.42 -9.46 -24.30
C LEU A 9 -0.71 -10.23 -25.41
N PHE A 10 0.62 -10.17 -25.42
CA PHE A 10 1.43 -10.73 -26.50
C PHE A 10 1.58 -12.25 -26.34
N TYR A 11 1.18 -12.97 -27.39
CA TYR A 11 1.46 -14.38 -27.63
C TYR A 11 2.01 -14.51 -29.07
N ASP A 12 3.13 -15.22 -29.21
CA ASP A 12 3.98 -15.36 -30.42
C ASP A 12 4.64 -14.06 -30.92
N ASN A 13 5.64 -13.58 -30.17
CA ASN A 13 6.52 -12.48 -30.59
C ASN A 13 7.90 -13.02 -31.02
N PRO A 14 8.05 -13.56 -32.25
CA PRO A 14 9.34 -14.04 -32.74
C PRO A 14 10.33 -12.93 -33.09
N ASP A 15 9.96 -11.64 -32.97
CA ASP A 15 10.79 -10.49 -33.34
C ASP A 15 10.86 -9.39 -32.25
N TYR A 16 11.17 -9.79 -31.02
CA TYR A 16 11.69 -8.90 -29.96
C TYR A 16 10.79 -7.74 -29.51
N ASP A 17 10.04 -7.95 -28.43
CA ASP A 17 9.82 -6.84 -27.48
C ASP A 17 11.16 -6.60 -26.76
N TYR A 18 11.69 -5.39 -26.90
CA TYR A 18 12.75 -4.71 -26.14
C TYR A 18 14.12 -4.41 -26.80
N TYR A 19 14.40 -3.10 -26.80
CA TYR A 19 15.65 -2.34 -26.80
C TYR A 19 16.71 -2.63 -27.89
N GLU A 20 16.94 -1.64 -28.76
CA GLU A 20 18.20 -1.50 -29.49
C GLU A 20 18.83 -0.13 -29.16
N SER A 21 20.11 -0.14 -28.76
CA SER A 21 20.83 1.03 -28.22
C SER A 21 21.25 2.08 -29.24
N ASP A 22 20.96 1.93 -30.54
CA ASP A 22 21.73 2.70 -31.55
C ASP A 22 20.96 3.35 -32.70
N THR A 23 19.63 3.33 -32.75
CA THR A 23 18.88 4.30 -33.59
C THR A 23 17.49 4.58 -33.01
N PRO A 24 17.00 5.84 -33.03
CA PRO A 24 15.67 6.14 -32.53
C PRO A 24 14.62 5.90 -33.62
N PRO A 25 13.63 5.01 -33.44
CA PRO A 25 12.47 5.00 -34.32
C PRO A 25 11.30 5.60 -33.55
N GLY A 26 10.78 6.71 -34.08
CA GLY A 26 9.41 7.07 -33.78
C GLY A 26 8.49 5.99 -34.35
N TYR A 27 8.03 5.08 -33.50
CA TYR A 27 7.01 4.10 -33.87
C TYR A 27 5.61 4.69 -33.73
N ASP A 28 4.82 4.54 -34.78
CA ASP A 28 3.37 4.70 -34.74
C ASP A 28 2.77 3.36 -34.31
N PHE A 29 2.47 3.19 -33.01
CA PHE A 29 1.82 1.97 -32.52
C PHE A 29 0.39 1.78 -33.06
N GLY A 30 -0.15 2.74 -33.80
CA GLY A 30 -1.45 2.63 -34.47
C GLY A 30 -1.50 1.52 -35.53
N SER A 31 -0.35 1.09 -36.09
CA SER A 31 -0.30 0.02 -37.11
C SER A 31 -0.05 -1.39 -36.56
N VAL A 32 0.23 -1.54 -35.26
CA VAL A 32 0.45 -2.84 -34.57
C VAL A 32 -0.78 -3.32 -33.80
N ALA A 33 -1.74 -2.42 -33.58
CA ALA A 33 -3.07 -2.76 -33.12
C ALA A 33 -3.78 -3.64 -34.15
N ASP A 34 -4.23 -4.83 -33.74
CA ASP A 34 -4.96 -5.80 -34.57
C ASP A 34 -4.18 -6.37 -35.79
N SER A 35 -2.85 -6.21 -35.83
CA SER A 35 -1.97 -6.95 -36.76
C SER A 35 -1.17 -8.03 -36.02
N ASN A 36 -0.85 -9.11 -36.73
CA ASN A 36 0.00 -10.22 -36.24
C ASN A 36 -0.42 -10.84 -34.90
N GLY A 37 -1.72 -10.96 -34.64
CA GLY A 37 -2.23 -11.61 -33.43
C GLY A 37 -2.36 -10.68 -32.22
N ASN A 38 -2.03 -9.41 -32.28
CA ASN A 38 -2.26 -8.47 -31.17
C ASN A 38 -3.74 -8.12 -31.02
N PHE A 39 -4.25 -8.09 -29.78
CA PHE A 39 -5.57 -7.54 -29.50
C PHE A 39 -5.48 -6.11 -28.97
N ASN A 40 -6.06 -5.17 -29.70
CA ASN A 40 -6.31 -3.83 -29.20
C ASN A 40 -7.70 -3.73 -28.54
N LYS A 41 -7.98 -4.62 -27.59
CA LYS A 41 -9.23 -4.63 -26.81
C LYS A 41 -8.93 -4.85 -25.34
N ASP A 42 -9.76 -4.27 -24.49
CA ASP A 42 -9.71 -4.50 -23.05
C ASP A 42 -9.89 -6.01 -22.77
N PRO A 43 -8.94 -6.69 -22.12
CA PRO A 43 -9.05 -8.11 -21.80
C PRO A 43 -10.10 -8.41 -20.74
N LEU A 44 -10.74 -7.39 -20.15
CA LEU A 44 -11.78 -7.53 -19.14
C LEU A 44 -11.33 -8.39 -17.96
N PHE A 45 -10.14 -8.06 -17.43
CA PHE A 45 -9.61 -8.73 -16.25
C PHE A 45 -10.51 -8.53 -15.03
N VAL A 46 -10.55 -9.56 -14.17
CA VAL A 46 -11.26 -9.55 -12.90
C VAL A 46 -10.37 -10.13 -11.81
N GLY A 47 -10.53 -9.60 -10.59
CA GLY A 47 -9.88 -10.15 -9.41
C GLY A 47 -10.43 -11.52 -9.05
N GLY A 48 -9.55 -12.43 -8.66
CA GLY A 48 -9.89 -13.77 -8.21
C GLY A 48 -8.91 -14.29 -7.15
N PRO A 49 -9.05 -15.57 -6.77
CA PRO A 49 -8.40 -16.13 -5.58
C PRO A 49 -6.86 -16.04 -5.58
N LEU A 50 -6.21 -16.12 -6.74
CA LEU A 50 -4.75 -16.14 -6.85
C LEU A 50 -4.17 -14.86 -7.47
N GLY A 51 -5.00 -13.87 -7.81
CA GLY A 51 -4.53 -12.62 -8.41
C GLY A 51 -5.56 -11.84 -9.21
N GLY A 52 -5.09 -10.80 -9.91
CA GLY A 52 -5.92 -9.80 -10.59
C GLY A 52 -6.20 -10.04 -12.07
N PHE A 53 -5.68 -11.11 -12.68
CA PHE A 53 -5.61 -11.27 -14.13
C PHE A 53 -6.48 -12.40 -14.68
N TYR A 54 -7.52 -12.80 -13.95
CA TYR A 54 -8.51 -13.74 -14.49
C TYR A 54 -9.31 -13.05 -15.59
N LEU A 55 -9.66 -13.78 -16.64
CA LEU A 55 -10.54 -13.29 -17.70
C LEU A 55 -11.99 -13.35 -17.23
N ARG A 56 -12.79 -12.34 -17.58
CA ARG A 56 -14.25 -12.38 -17.40
C ARG A 56 -14.86 -13.39 -18.38
N GLN A 57 -15.51 -14.45 -17.88
CA GLN A 57 -16.07 -15.50 -18.73
C GLN A 57 -17.49 -15.92 -18.32
N GLN A 58 -18.32 -16.28 -19.30
CA GLN A 58 -19.57 -16.95 -19.00
C GLN A 58 -19.33 -18.42 -18.65
N PRO A 59 -20.22 -19.09 -17.88
CA PRO A 59 -21.42 -18.56 -17.25
C PRO A 59 -21.18 -17.91 -15.87
N VAL A 60 -19.93 -17.94 -15.38
CA VAL A 60 -19.55 -17.56 -14.01
C VAL A 60 -19.70 -16.06 -13.80
N GLN A 61 -19.25 -15.26 -14.76
CA GLN A 61 -19.43 -13.82 -14.78
C GLN A 61 -20.39 -13.43 -15.91
N PRO A 62 -21.24 -12.41 -15.69
CA PRO A 62 -22.12 -11.91 -16.74
C PRO A 62 -21.31 -11.20 -17.83
N LEU A 63 -21.89 -11.17 -19.04
CA LEU A 63 -21.37 -10.42 -20.19
C LEU A 63 -21.00 -8.97 -19.82
N PRO A 64 -20.04 -8.36 -20.53
CA PRO A 64 -19.35 -8.87 -21.73
C PRO A 64 -18.32 -9.97 -21.44
N GLN A 65 -18.17 -10.96 -22.32
CA GLN A 65 -17.09 -11.94 -22.23
C GLN A 65 -15.77 -11.30 -22.67
N SER A 66 -14.68 -11.66 -22.01
CA SER A 66 -13.34 -11.24 -22.38
C SER A 66 -13.06 -11.57 -23.85
N PRO A 67 -12.50 -10.63 -24.64
CA PRO A 67 -12.12 -10.88 -26.01
C PRO A 67 -10.89 -11.80 -26.13
N ALA A 68 -10.26 -12.18 -25.02
CA ALA A 68 -9.13 -13.10 -24.98
C ALA A 68 -9.52 -14.58 -24.85
N VAL A 69 -10.81 -14.88 -24.63
CA VAL A 69 -11.28 -16.26 -24.44
C VAL A 69 -11.29 -17.03 -25.77
N ASP A 70 -10.71 -18.23 -25.80
CA ASP A 70 -10.62 -19.12 -26.98
C ASP A 70 -9.92 -18.47 -28.19
N THR A 71 -8.80 -17.75 -27.98
CA THR A 71 -8.16 -16.94 -29.06
C THR A 71 -6.68 -17.21 -29.28
N GLY A 72 -6.14 -18.21 -28.59
CA GLY A 72 -4.80 -18.73 -28.82
C GLY A 72 -4.67 -19.45 -30.16
N SER A 73 -3.45 -19.85 -30.51
CA SER A 73 -3.14 -20.47 -31.81
C SER A 73 -3.39 -21.98 -31.86
N ALA A 74 -3.62 -22.62 -30.71
CA ALA A 74 -3.70 -24.07 -30.57
C ALA A 74 -4.59 -24.45 -29.38
N ASP A 75 -4.97 -25.73 -29.33
CA ASP A 75 -5.80 -26.27 -28.26
C ASP A 75 -5.05 -26.28 -26.92
N ALA A 76 -5.74 -25.93 -25.84
CA ALA A 76 -5.21 -25.89 -24.47
C ALA A 76 -4.64 -27.25 -24.03
N ASN A 77 -5.20 -28.34 -24.54
CA ASN A 77 -4.77 -29.71 -24.27
C ASN A 77 -3.72 -30.26 -25.25
N ASP A 78 -3.16 -29.42 -26.14
CA ASP A 78 -2.00 -29.84 -26.93
C ASP A 78 -0.87 -30.25 -25.96
N PRO A 79 -0.29 -31.45 -26.09
CA PRO A 79 0.72 -31.94 -25.16
C PRO A 79 2.02 -31.10 -25.13
N ASN A 80 2.23 -30.23 -26.12
CA ASN A 80 3.35 -29.28 -26.12
C ASN A 80 3.00 -27.94 -25.45
N ILE A 81 1.73 -27.71 -25.09
CA ILE A 81 1.21 -26.51 -24.45
C ILE A 81 0.80 -26.80 -23.01
N GLY A 82 -0.09 -27.78 -22.80
CA GLY A 82 -0.50 -28.26 -21.47
C GLY A 82 -1.13 -27.20 -20.57
N LEU A 83 -1.89 -26.26 -21.14
CA LEU A 83 -2.59 -25.22 -20.37
C LEU A 83 -3.99 -25.67 -19.92
N ASP A 84 -4.45 -26.84 -20.36
CA ASP A 84 -5.68 -27.50 -19.91
C ASP A 84 -5.65 -27.98 -18.43
N THR A 85 -4.53 -27.81 -17.74
CA THR A 85 -4.39 -28.00 -16.29
C THR A 85 -4.35 -26.69 -15.51
N TYR A 86 -4.50 -25.56 -16.19
CA TYR A 86 -4.48 -24.22 -15.61
C TYR A 86 -5.79 -23.50 -15.91
N THR A 87 -6.03 -22.39 -15.23
CA THR A 87 -7.27 -21.65 -15.34
C THR A 87 -7.04 -20.16 -15.56
N THR A 88 -7.86 -19.58 -16.41
CA THR A 88 -8.05 -18.13 -16.58
C THR A 88 -9.34 -17.66 -15.93
N ARG A 89 -10.10 -18.53 -15.26
CA ARG A 89 -11.43 -18.26 -14.69
C ARG A 89 -11.41 -18.20 -13.17
N ILE A 90 -12.28 -17.36 -12.61
CA ILE A 90 -12.34 -17.15 -11.14
C ILE A 90 -12.92 -18.34 -10.36
N ASP A 91 -13.62 -19.25 -11.03
CA ASP A 91 -14.15 -20.49 -10.44
C ASP A 91 -13.17 -21.67 -10.59
N SER A 92 -11.95 -21.39 -11.05
CA SER A 92 -10.88 -22.36 -11.26
C SER A 92 -11.18 -23.49 -12.25
N ALA A 93 -12.20 -23.32 -13.10
CA ALA A 93 -12.39 -24.24 -14.21
C ALA A 93 -11.21 -24.13 -15.18
N ASN A 94 -10.59 -25.26 -15.49
CA ASN A 94 -9.45 -25.29 -16.39
C ASN A 94 -9.79 -24.78 -17.79
N ASP A 95 -8.75 -24.29 -18.48
CA ASP A 95 -8.83 -23.84 -19.84
C ASP A 95 -9.20 -24.99 -20.79
N VAL A 96 -10.01 -24.69 -21.80
CA VAL A 96 -10.56 -25.67 -22.74
C VAL A 96 -10.62 -25.08 -24.15
N ASN A 97 -10.77 -25.95 -25.17
CA ASN A 97 -10.70 -25.56 -26.58
C ASN A 97 -9.38 -24.85 -26.89
N LEU A 98 -9.39 -23.70 -27.57
CA LEU A 98 -8.18 -22.93 -27.87
C LEU A 98 -7.69 -22.23 -26.62
N VAL A 99 -6.38 -22.17 -26.43
CA VAL A 99 -5.76 -21.48 -25.30
C VAL A 99 -6.31 -20.07 -25.13
N ASP A 100 -6.72 -19.73 -23.92
CA ASP A 100 -7.07 -18.37 -23.57
C ASP A 100 -5.85 -17.46 -23.59
N ARG A 101 -5.96 -16.26 -24.18
CA ARG A 101 -4.83 -15.33 -24.19
C ARG A 101 -4.79 -14.49 -22.93
N GLY A 102 -4.07 -14.96 -21.93
CA GLY A 102 -3.93 -14.27 -20.66
C GLY A 102 -3.03 -15.02 -19.68
N TYR A 103 -3.03 -14.56 -18.44
CA TYR A 103 -2.32 -15.23 -17.37
C TYR A 103 -3.11 -16.47 -16.91
N HIS A 104 -2.46 -17.62 -16.94
CA HIS A 104 -3.00 -18.90 -16.49
C HIS A 104 -2.57 -19.17 -15.05
N TYR A 105 -3.54 -19.23 -14.15
CA TYR A 105 -3.35 -19.59 -12.75
C TYR A 105 -3.43 -21.10 -12.56
N PHE A 106 -2.85 -21.60 -11.47
CA PHE A 106 -3.12 -22.98 -11.02
C PHE A 106 -4.58 -23.13 -10.59
N ASP A 107 -5.11 -24.35 -10.67
CA ASP A 107 -6.35 -24.69 -9.97
C ASP A 107 -6.12 -24.46 -8.46
N VAL A 108 -7.02 -23.74 -7.80
CA VAL A 108 -6.97 -23.48 -6.36
C VAL A 108 -6.97 -24.76 -5.52
N CYS A 109 -7.44 -25.88 -6.06
CA CYS A 109 -7.37 -27.20 -5.41
C CYS A 109 -5.93 -27.73 -5.31
N ASP A 110 -5.04 -27.30 -6.21
CA ASP A 110 -3.63 -27.71 -6.26
C ASP A 110 -2.69 -26.69 -5.61
N VAL A 111 -3.22 -25.57 -5.10
CA VAL A 111 -2.44 -24.53 -4.44
C VAL A 111 -2.46 -24.71 -2.92
N ASP A 112 -1.27 -24.73 -2.33
CA ASP A 112 -1.09 -24.76 -0.88
C ASP A 112 -1.77 -23.57 -0.19
N LYS A 113 -2.19 -23.77 1.06
CA LYS A 113 -2.84 -22.75 1.88
C LYS A 113 -2.09 -22.52 3.16
N PHE A 114 -2.06 -21.26 3.59
CA PHE A 114 -1.43 -20.84 4.84
C PHE A 114 -2.39 -20.02 5.69
N GLN A 115 -2.21 -20.14 7.01
CA GLN A 115 -3.00 -19.40 7.98
C GLN A 115 -2.29 -18.11 8.37
N LEU A 116 -3.07 -17.05 8.56
CA LEU A 116 -2.68 -15.76 9.11
C LEU A 116 -3.48 -15.53 10.40
N THR A 117 -2.76 -15.20 11.47
CA THR A 117 -3.32 -14.59 12.68
C THR A 117 -2.91 -13.12 12.70
N ALA A 118 -3.84 -12.22 13.01
CA ALA A 118 -3.54 -10.81 13.22
C ALA A 118 -4.07 -10.40 14.60
N SER A 119 -3.23 -9.81 15.44
CA SER A 119 -3.62 -9.47 16.81
C SER A 119 -2.97 -8.19 17.32
N VAL A 120 -3.61 -7.58 18.32
CA VAL A 120 -3.09 -6.38 18.99
C VAL A 120 -2.41 -6.76 20.30
N ILE A 121 -1.19 -6.28 20.50
CA ILE A 121 -0.51 -6.37 21.79
C ILE A 121 -0.84 -5.12 22.60
N GLY A 122 -1.33 -5.30 23.83
CA GLY A 122 -1.61 -4.20 24.77
C GLY A 122 -2.96 -3.48 24.57
N GLY A 123 -3.71 -3.79 23.50
CA GLY A 123 -5.00 -3.15 23.18
C GLY A 123 -4.83 -1.82 22.43
N HIS A 124 -5.80 -0.91 22.55
CA HIS A 124 -5.75 0.46 21.99
C HIS A 124 -5.88 0.59 20.47
N GLY A 125 -6.54 -0.39 19.86
CA GLY A 125 -6.93 -0.36 18.47
C GLY A 125 -7.38 -1.74 18.00
N THR A 126 -7.53 -1.88 16.70
CA THR A 126 -7.82 -3.15 16.03
C THR A 126 -6.86 -3.39 14.88
N VAL A 127 -6.75 -4.65 14.45
CA VAL A 127 -6.06 -5.02 13.21
C VAL A 127 -6.84 -6.14 12.53
N ALA A 128 -7.04 -6.01 11.23
CA ALA A 128 -7.69 -7.05 10.43
C ALA A 128 -7.15 -7.08 9.00
N PRO A 129 -7.15 -8.25 8.34
CA PRO A 129 -6.96 -8.33 6.90
C PRO A 129 -8.07 -7.63 6.13
N ASN A 130 -7.71 -6.93 5.06
CA ASN A 130 -8.61 -6.26 4.12
C ASN A 130 -8.50 -6.82 2.68
N THR A 131 -7.82 -7.95 2.51
CA THR A 131 -7.76 -8.66 1.23
C THR A 131 -8.92 -9.67 1.11
N PRO A 132 -9.63 -9.75 -0.04
CA PRO A 132 -10.69 -10.74 -0.25
C PRO A 132 -10.16 -12.18 -0.45
N TRP A 133 -11.06 -13.13 -0.76
CA TRP A 133 -10.74 -14.52 -1.08
C TRP A 133 -10.04 -15.29 0.05
N PHE A 134 -10.52 -15.10 1.27
CA PHE A 134 -10.08 -15.84 2.46
C PHE A 134 -11.17 -16.76 3.00
N ASP A 135 -10.74 -17.75 3.78
CA ASP A 135 -11.61 -18.51 4.67
C ASP A 135 -11.30 -18.10 6.13
N HIS A 136 -12.28 -17.51 6.82
CA HIS A 136 -12.12 -17.02 8.20
C HIS A 136 -12.78 -17.98 9.18
N ASN A 137 -11.96 -18.52 10.08
CA ASN A 137 -12.44 -19.30 11.20
C ASN A 137 -12.65 -18.40 12.41
N ALA A 138 -13.90 -17.96 12.62
CA ALA A 138 -14.27 -17.09 13.73
C ALA A 138 -14.07 -17.71 15.13
N VAL A 139 -13.88 -19.04 15.25
CA VAL A 139 -13.63 -19.68 16.56
C VAL A 139 -12.18 -19.52 16.98
N THR A 140 -11.25 -19.64 16.04
CA THR A 140 -9.80 -19.49 16.29
C THR A 140 -9.27 -18.12 15.89
N ASP A 141 -10.11 -17.28 15.28
CA ASP A 141 -9.79 -16.00 14.67
C ASP A 141 -8.58 -16.05 13.70
N THR A 142 -8.59 -17.08 12.85
CA THR A 142 -7.55 -17.28 11.84
C THR A 142 -8.10 -17.15 10.44
N TYR A 143 -7.28 -16.59 9.54
CA TYR A 143 -7.62 -16.37 8.14
C TYR A 143 -6.77 -17.30 7.29
N THR A 144 -7.38 -18.02 6.35
CA THR A 144 -6.66 -18.92 5.45
C THR A 144 -6.61 -18.32 4.05
N TYR A 145 -5.38 -18.24 3.50
CA TYR A 145 -5.07 -17.68 2.19
C TYR A 145 -4.30 -18.68 1.35
N TYR A 146 -4.37 -18.53 0.02
CA TYR A 146 -3.55 -19.31 -0.90
C TYR A 146 -2.09 -18.85 -0.88
N ALA A 147 -1.20 -19.79 -1.17
CA ALA A 147 0.22 -19.51 -1.30
C ALA A 147 0.50 -18.42 -2.34
N GLY A 148 1.35 -17.45 -2.00
CA GLY A 148 1.75 -16.32 -2.85
C GLY A 148 0.81 -15.12 -2.81
N MET A 149 -0.34 -15.19 -2.13
CA MET A 149 -1.22 -14.03 -1.97
C MET A 149 -0.53 -12.93 -1.15
N VAL A 150 -0.69 -11.68 -1.59
CA VAL A 150 -0.34 -10.49 -0.80
C VAL A 150 -1.58 -10.05 -0.03
N VAL A 151 -1.51 -10.14 1.29
CA VAL A 151 -2.59 -9.75 2.19
C VAL A 151 -2.31 -8.35 2.73
N THR A 152 -3.20 -7.41 2.45
CA THR A 152 -3.17 -6.07 3.05
C THR A 152 -3.84 -6.13 4.41
N LEU A 153 -3.16 -5.60 5.42
CA LEU A 153 -3.65 -5.43 6.78
C LEU A 153 -4.01 -3.96 7.00
N ILE A 154 -5.13 -3.72 7.67
CA ILE A 154 -5.53 -2.40 8.14
C ILE A 154 -5.59 -2.44 9.66
N SER A 155 -4.97 -1.45 10.28
CA SER A 155 -5.00 -1.21 11.71
C SER A 155 -5.71 0.12 11.99
N GLU A 156 -6.61 0.10 12.96
CA GLU A 156 -7.39 1.25 13.39
C GLU A 156 -7.02 1.56 14.85
N PRO A 157 -6.10 2.52 15.11
CA PRO A 157 -5.80 2.97 16.46
C PRO A 157 -7.03 3.60 17.14
N ASP A 158 -7.15 3.41 18.45
CA ASP A 158 -8.12 4.16 19.26
C ASP A 158 -7.80 5.67 19.25
N SER A 159 -8.79 6.50 19.59
CA SER A 159 -8.59 7.95 19.68
C SER A 159 -7.43 8.31 20.62
N GLY A 160 -6.45 9.05 20.10
CA GLY A 160 -5.25 9.47 20.84
C GLY A 160 -4.11 8.46 20.86
N TRP A 161 -4.22 7.38 20.08
CA TRP A 161 -3.17 6.38 19.88
C TRP A 161 -2.68 6.39 18.43
N ARG A 162 -1.43 5.96 18.24
CA ARG A 162 -0.80 5.72 16.92
C ARG A 162 -0.12 4.35 16.93
N ILE A 163 0.23 3.85 15.75
CA ILE A 163 1.01 2.61 15.66
C ILE A 163 2.42 2.89 16.18
N LYS A 164 2.84 2.05 17.11
CA LYS A 164 4.19 2.01 17.64
C LYS A 164 5.07 1.10 16.79
N ALA A 165 4.59 -0.11 16.54
CA ALA A 165 5.34 -1.12 15.79
C ALA A 165 4.41 -2.20 15.21
N TRP A 166 4.78 -2.66 14.02
CA TRP A 166 4.30 -3.91 13.45
C TRP A 166 5.31 -5.03 13.76
N SER A 167 4.84 -6.27 13.75
CA SER A 167 5.71 -7.45 13.71
C SER A 167 5.10 -8.55 12.86
N GLY A 168 5.93 -9.24 12.07
CA GLY A 168 5.51 -10.36 11.23
C GLY A 168 4.93 -9.95 9.87
N THR A 169 5.06 -8.68 9.51
CA THR A 169 4.64 -8.10 8.22
C THR A 169 5.80 -8.04 7.23
N ASP A 170 5.55 -7.55 6.02
CA ASP A 170 6.58 -7.32 5.02
C ASP A 170 7.45 -6.08 5.35
N ASP A 171 6.92 -5.12 6.12
CA ASP A 171 7.66 -3.95 6.61
C ASP A 171 7.34 -3.65 8.09
N ASP A 172 8.07 -4.31 8.99
CA ASP A 172 7.95 -4.13 10.43
C ASP A 172 8.47 -2.77 10.93
N SER A 173 9.11 -1.97 10.07
CA SER A 173 9.60 -0.61 10.41
C SER A 173 8.55 0.48 10.17
N SER A 174 7.47 0.16 9.46
CA SER A 174 6.40 1.09 9.18
C SER A 174 5.64 1.50 10.45
N THR A 175 5.21 2.76 10.51
CA THR A 175 4.27 3.28 11.51
C THR A 175 2.92 3.66 10.90
N VAL A 176 2.70 3.30 9.62
CA VAL A 176 1.47 3.58 8.89
C VAL A 176 0.38 2.57 9.27
N THR A 177 -0.89 3.00 9.19
CA THR A 177 -2.09 2.19 9.50
C THR A 177 -2.34 1.03 8.55
N THR A 178 -1.55 0.92 7.48
CA THR A 178 -1.64 -0.18 6.51
C THR A 178 -0.29 -0.86 6.37
N ASN A 179 -0.31 -2.19 6.33
CA ASN A 179 0.87 -3.00 6.05
C ASN A 179 0.48 -4.20 5.15
N SER A 180 1.44 -4.98 4.69
CA SER A 180 1.19 -6.18 3.90
C SER A 180 1.91 -7.40 4.45
N VAL A 181 1.45 -8.59 4.05
CA VAL A 181 2.15 -9.84 4.25
C VAL A 181 2.03 -10.73 3.02
N VAL A 182 3.14 -11.27 2.54
CA VAL A 182 3.13 -12.33 1.51
C VAL A 182 2.92 -13.71 2.15
N MET A 183 1.86 -14.41 1.76
CA MET A 183 1.47 -15.70 2.32
C MET A 183 2.26 -16.86 1.68
N ASN A 184 3.45 -17.15 2.19
CA ASN A 184 4.29 -18.28 1.74
C ASN A 184 4.58 -19.33 2.84
N TYR A 185 4.10 -19.09 4.06
CA TYR A 185 4.01 -20.01 5.19
C TYR A 185 3.01 -19.44 6.20
N HIS A 186 2.72 -20.15 7.30
CA HIS A 186 1.86 -19.61 8.37
C HIS A 186 2.41 -18.30 8.93
N ARG A 187 1.54 -17.33 9.18
CA ARG A 187 1.92 -15.99 9.65
C ARG A 187 1.20 -15.64 10.93
N ASP A 188 1.95 -15.06 11.85
CA ASP A 188 1.43 -14.44 13.06
C ASP A 188 1.88 -12.98 13.04
N VAL A 189 0.92 -12.08 12.85
CA VAL A 189 1.14 -10.63 12.81
C VAL A 189 0.66 -10.01 14.10
N THR A 190 1.47 -9.11 14.65
CA THR A 190 1.07 -8.28 15.78
C THR A 190 1.24 -6.81 15.47
N VAL A 191 0.38 -5.99 16.07
CA VAL A 191 0.54 -4.53 16.11
C VAL A 191 0.53 -4.05 17.56
N GLU A 192 1.42 -3.12 17.87
CA GLU A 192 1.46 -2.38 19.12
C GLU A 192 1.10 -0.92 18.85
N PHE A 193 0.41 -0.31 19.82
CA PHE A 193 0.07 1.10 19.79
C PHE A 193 0.75 1.86 20.92
N GLU A 194 0.94 3.16 20.74
CA GLU A 194 1.41 4.10 21.76
C GLU A 194 0.65 5.43 21.69
N GLN A 195 0.73 6.21 22.77
CA GLN A 195 0.25 7.59 22.78
C GLN A 195 1.38 8.53 22.38
N PRO A 196 1.08 9.60 21.61
CA PRO A 196 2.06 10.64 21.36
C PRO A 196 2.59 11.27 22.65
N ARG A 197 3.87 11.63 22.66
CA ARG A 197 4.46 12.35 23.79
C ARG A 197 4.03 13.81 23.77
N THR A 198 3.97 14.42 24.95
CA THR A 198 3.83 15.87 25.08
C THR A 198 5.14 16.46 25.59
N LEU A 199 5.76 17.31 24.76
CA LEU A 199 6.99 18.02 25.08
C LEU A 199 6.65 19.46 25.45
N ILE A 200 7.18 19.94 26.58
CA ILE A 200 6.86 21.27 27.10
C ILE A 200 8.04 22.20 26.89
N VAL A 201 7.79 23.35 26.27
CA VAL A 201 8.78 24.42 26.07
C VAL A 201 8.47 25.60 26.97
N ALA A 202 9.37 25.94 27.89
CA ALA A 202 9.19 27.05 28.83
C ALA A 202 10.46 27.91 28.94
N VAL A 203 10.30 29.24 28.88
CA VAL A 203 11.42 30.16 29.06
C VAL A 203 12.04 29.95 30.44
N GLY A 204 13.36 29.74 30.47
CA GLY A 204 14.11 29.50 31.71
C GLY A 204 14.16 28.05 32.20
N GLY A 205 13.54 27.10 31.49
CA GLY A 205 13.65 25.66 31.80
C GLY A 205 13.11 25.32 33.18
N GLY A 206 11.91 25.82 33.49
CA GLY A 206 11.41 25.95 34.87
C GLY A 206 11.27 24.65 35.68
N GLU A 207 11.29 23.48 35.04
CA GLU A 207 11.15 22.16 35.68
C GLU A 207 11.98 21.09 34.94
N GLU A 208 12.31 19.98 35.63
CA GLU A 208 12.99 18.84 35.01
C GLU A 208 12.12 18.24 33.90
N GLY A 209 12.71 18.05 32.71
CA GLY A 209 12.00 17.56 31.53
C GLY A 209 11.41 18.64 30.62
N PHE A 210 11.57 19.93 30.95
CA PHE A 210 11.14 21.02 30.07
C PHE A 210 12.27 21.47 29.14
N TYR A 211 11.93 21.75 27.89
CA TYR A 211 12.84 22.32 26.92
C TYR A 211 12.90 23.85 27.10
N VAL A 212 14.11 24.40 27.02
CA VAL A 212 14.35 25.84 27.08
C VAL A 212 14.06 26.55 25.76
N ASN A 213 14.12 25.84 24.64
CA ASN A 213 13.85 26.37 23.32
C ASN A 213 13.09 25.36 22.45
N ILE A 214 12.43 25.89 21.42
CA ILE A 214 11.54 25.14 20.54
C ILE A 214 12.32 24.14 19.67
N THR A 215 13.52 24.51 19.22
CA THR A 215 14.35 23.66 18.35
C THR A 215 14.78 22.37 19.03
N ASP A 216 15.14 22.41 20.33
CA ASP A 216 15.52 21.22 21.07
C ASP A 216 14.34 20.28 21.28
N ALA A 217 13.15 20.82 21.59
CA ALA A 217 11.93 20.02 21.68
C ALA A 217 11.60 19.35 20.34
N LEU A 218 11.74 20.08 19.24
CA LEU A 218 11.49 19.55 17.89
C LEU A 218 12.51 18.50 17.47
N HIS A 219 13.78 18.67 17.84
CA HIS A 219 14.80 17.65 17.59
C HIS A 219 14.53 16.36 18.35
N ASP A 220 14.02 16.45 19.58
CA ASP A 220 13.66 15.27 20.39
C ASP A 220 12.31 14.65 20.02
N ALA A 221 11.38 15.43 19.48
CA ALA A 221 10.06 14.96 19.07
C ALA A 221 10.12 13.83 18.03
N GLU A 222 9.16 12.93 18.06
CA GLU A 222 8.89 11.97 17.00
C GLU A 222 7.64 12.38 16.22
N ASP A 223 7.45 11.82 15.03
CA ASP A 223 6.24 12.06 14.23
C ASP A 223 4.98 11.69 15.03
N GLY A 224 4.08 12.64 15.18
CA GLY A 224 2.83 12.61 15.94
C GLY A 224 2.92 13.27 17.31
N ASP A 225 4.12 13.58 17.84
CA ASP A 225 4.27 14.20 19.15
C ASP A 225 3.69 15.63 19.21
N ILE A 226 3.34 16.06 20.42
CA ILE A 226 2.74 17.37 20.68
C ILE A 226 3.77 18.25 21.40
N ILE A 227 4.09 19.40 20.82
CA ILE A 227 4.95 20.42 21.43
C ILE A 227 4.07 21.56 21.97
N VAL A 228 4.06 21.69 23.29
CA VAL A 228 3.30 22.72 24.02
C VAL A 228 4.23 23.84 24.45
N VAL A 229 3.98 25.05 23.95
CA VAL A 229 4.78 26.25 24.25
C VAL A 229 4.07 27.09 25.29
N TYR A 230 4.71 27.28 26.44
CA TYR A 230 4.17 28.09 27.54
C TYR A 230 4.30 29.61 27.23
N PRO A 231 3.64 30.48 28.01
CA PRO A 231 3.86 31.92 27.92
C PRO A 231 5.32 32.31 28.13
N GLY A 232 5.83 33.21 27.29
CA GLY A 232 7.21 33.68 27.32
C GLY A 232 7.65 34.25 25.98
N VAL A 233 8.84 34.86 25.96
CA VAL A 233 9.47 35.34 24.73
C VAL A 233 10.60 34.40 24.35
N TYR A 234 10.45 33.71 23.22
CA TYR A 234 11.41 32.74 22.69
C TYR A 234 12.18 33.37 21.54
N TYR A 235 13.46 33.66 21.79
CA TYR A 235 14.37 34.21 20.79
C TYR A 235 15.11 33.08 20.08
N GLY A 236 15.19 33.12 18.75
CA GLY A 236 15.95 32.13 18.01
C GLY A 236 16.05 32.40 16.52
N PRO A 237 16.89 31.62 15.82
CA PRO A 237 16.85 31.55 14.37
C PRO A 237 15.52 30.93 13.89
N GLN A 238 15.36 30.82 12.57
CA GLN A 238 14.24 30.09 11.97
C GLN A 238 14.21 28.62 12.45
N VAL A 239 13.02 28.15 12.80
CA VAL A 239 12.71 26.77 13.18
C VAL A 239 12.33 25.98 11.92
N GLN A 240 13.11 24.96 11.59
CA GLN A 240 12.82 24.03 10.49
C GLN A 240 11.97 22.88 11.02
N VAL A 241 10.74 22.76 10.52
CA VAL A 241 9.80 21.69 10.87
C VAL A 241 9.80 20.66 9.76
N ASN A 242 10.42 19.52 10.05
CA ASN A 242 10.60 18.39 9.14
C ASN A 242 9.98 17.08 9.69
N LYS A 243 9.12 17.20 10.70
CA LYS A 243 8.42 16.11 11.38
C LYS A 243 6.94 16.44 11.45
N ASP A 244 6.10 15.42 11.47
CA ASP A 244 4.65 15.59 11.62
C ASP A 244 4.28 15.82 13.09
N VAL A 245 4.46 17.04 13.61
CA VAL A 245 4.22 17.36 15.03
C VAL A 245 3.11 18.40 15.21
N GLU A 246 2.37 18.29 16.31
CA GLU A 246 1.40 19.33 16.70
C GLU A 246 2.09 20.41 17.53
N PHE A 247 2.04 21.66 17.08
CA PHE A 247 2.49 22.81 17.87
C PHE A 247 1.30 23.60 18.43
N ARG A 248 1.28 23.85 19.74
CA ARG A 248 0.24 24.70 20.35
C ARG A 248 0.69 25.46 21.60
N SER A 249 -0.04 26.51 21.94
CA SER A 249 0.03 27.14 23.27
C SER A 249 -0.50 26.17 24.34
N GLN A 250 -0.12 26.34 25.60
CA GLN A 250 -0.68 25.58 26.73
C GLN A 250 -2.20 25.70 26.82
N ASN A 251 -2.74 26.87 26.49
CA ASN A 251 -4.18 27.11 26.44
C ASN A 251 -4.54 27.84 25.14
N PRO A 252 -4.70 27.10 24.03
CA PRO A 252 -4.87 27.70 22.70
C PRO A 252 -6.21 28.44 22.55
N ASP A 253 -7.21 28.12 23.38
CA ASP A 253 -8.54 28.72 23.36
C ASP A 253 -8.65 29.99 24.22
N ASP A 254 -7.61 30.34 24.99
CA ASP A 254 -7.56 31.54 25.83
C ASP A 254 -6.66 32.62 25.20
N PRO A 255 -7.23 33.72 24.67
CA PRO A 255 -6.47 34.78 24.03
C PRO A 255 -5.40 35.41 24.94
N SER A 256 -5.60 35.40 26.26
CA SER A 256 -4.64 35.98 27.21
C SER A 256 -3.36 35.15 27.32
N TRP A 257 -3.46 33.83 27.14
CA TRP A 257 -2.31 32.92 27.09
C TRP A 257 -1.60 33.01 25.75
N VAL A 258 -2.35 32.97 24.65
CA VAL A 258 -1.80 33.07 23.29
C VAL A 258 -1.01 34.38 23.12
N ALA A 259 -1.54 35.50 23.61
CA ALA A 259 -0.87 36.81 23.52
C ALA A 259 0.46 36.90 24.29
N GLN A 260 0.69 36.01 25.26
CA GLN A 260 1.93 35.97 26.05
C GLN A 260 2.95 34.96 25.53
N THR A 261 2.59 34.08 24.59
CA THR A 261 3.52 33.19 23.90
C THR A 261 4.05 33.89 22.65
N ILE A 262 5.23 34.50 22.75
CA ILE A 262 5.86 35.29 21.69
C ILE A 262 7.06 34.52 21.15
N ILE A 263 7.08 34.25 19.84
CA ILE A 263 8.23 33.66 19.16
C ILE A 263 8.86 34.74 18.29
N ASP A 264 10.09 35.12 18.63
CA ASP A 264 10.83 36.23 18.02
C ASP A 264 12.03 35.69 17.24
N SER A 265 12.10 36.03 15.95
CA SER A 265 13.22 35.64 15.08
C SER A 265 14.53 36.36 15.44
N ASN A 266 14.53 37.25 16.42
CA ASN A 266 15.70 37.99 16.89
C ASN A 266 16.45 38.70 15.76
N GLY A 267 15.70 39.26 14.80
CA GLY A 267 16.24 39.97 13.63
C GLY A 267 16.68 39.08 12.45
N HIS A 268 16.46 37.76 12.51
CA HIS A 268 16.67 36.88 11.35
C HIS A 268 15.60 37.12 10.28
N ALA A 269 16.02 37.16 9.01
CA ALA A 269 15.13 37.35 7.87
C ALA A 269 14.36 36.06 7.55
N GLY A 270 13.08 36.20 7.21
CA GLY A 270 12.20 35.07 6.88
C GLY A 270 11.15 34.78 7.96
N PRO A 271 10.24 33.83 7.70
CA PRO A 271 9.27 33.39 8.71
C PRO A 271 9.97 32.66 9.85
N VAL A 272 9.39 32.74 11.06
CA VAL A 272 9.89 32.03 12.24
C VAL A 272 9.87 30.52 12.05
N PHE A 273 8.84 29.98 11.39
CA PHE A 273 8.75 28.58 11.01
C PHE A 273 8.93 28.42 9.51
N ALA A 274 9.72 27.42 9.12
CA ALA A 274 9.77 26.88 7.78
C ALA A 274 9.37 25.41 7.84
N PHE A 275 8.56 24.99 6.87
CA PHE A 275 8.11 23.61 6.72
C PHE A 275 8.73 23.06 5.45
N ASP A 276 9.26 21.84 5.51
CA ASP A 276 9.69 21.15 4.29
C ASP A 276 8.45 20.91 3.40
N SER A 277 8.65 21.07 2.09
CA SER A 277 7.60 20.91 1.06
C SER A 277 7.39 19.45 0.65
#